data_AF-A0A3R8NZN1-F1
#
_entry.id   AF-A0A3R8NZN1-F1
#
_cell.length_a   1.000
_cell.length_b   1.000
_cell.length_c   1.000
_cell.angle_alpha   90.00
_cell.angle_beta   90.00
_cell.angle_gamma   90.00
#
_symmetry.space_group_name_H-M   'P 1'
#
loop_
_entity.id
_entity.type
_entity.pdbx_description
1 polymer ?
#
loop_
_entity_poly.entity_id
_entity_poly.type
_entity_poly.pdbx_seq_one_letter_code
_entity_poly.pdbx_strand_id
1 'polypeptide(L)'
;MIAHHRDCGPLRPFGGRLIDGEGSVLRRARMVCHCLLVETERGLVLVDSGFAREDSDPSRTSLPKAFRALMNPVLDPDTTAHAQVARLGYDPADVRHVVLTHLDLDHAGGLRDFPEAKVHVHGPELRAATTASGASGMRYRTRQWAHGPNWVSYDEPSGQDWFGFQAVRDLDGLPEDLLLVPLGGHTTGHVGVAVNTGSTWLLHAGDAFFSEGELAQPPHCPPALRAFQRSMAVDDEARLSNQSRLRELALRTGEVDLVAAHDPVGFDRHVRASR
;
A
#
# COMPACT_ATOMS: atom_id res chain seq x y z
N MET A 1 -13.37 2.65 14.29
CA MET A 1 -11.92 2.96 14.36
C MET A 1 -11.65 4.31 13.71
N ILE A 2 -10.51 4.95 13.99
CA ILE A 2 -10.09 6.17 13.28
C ILE A 2 -8.93 5.79 12.35
N ALA A 3 -9.03 6.13 11.06
CA ALA A 3 -7.98 5.88 10.08
C ALA A 3 -7.36 7.20 9.62
N HIS A 4 -6.06 7.36 9.81
CA HIS A 4 -5.30 8.54 9.38
C HIS A 4 -4.57 8.27 8.07
N HIS A 5 -4.90 9.04 7.05
CA HIS A 5 -4.24 8.97 5.75
C HIS A 5 -2.89 9.71 5.76
N ARG A 6 -1.80 9.03 5.40
CA ARG A 6 -0.42 9.57 5.38
C ARG A 6 0.29 9.27 4.06
N ASP A 7 1.02 10.25 3.54
CA ASP A 7 1.96 10.05 2.42
C ASP A 7 3.34 9.77 3.03
N CYS A 8 3.71 8.49 3.02
CA CYS A 8 4.90 7.95 3.68
C CYS A 8 6.12 7.80 2.76
N GLY A 9 6.09 8.46 1.61
CA GLY A 9 7.17 8.39 0.63
C GLY A 9 6.78 8.96 -0.73
N PRO A 10 6.62 10.28 -0.87
CA PRO A 10 6.12 10.84 -2.12
C PRO A 10 7.01 10.48 -3.32
N LEU A 11 6.40 10.13 -4.45
CA LEU A 11 7.11 9.80 -5.69
C LEU A 11 6.94 10.89 -6.75
N ARG A 12 7.97 11.15 -7.56
CA ARG A 12 7.97 12.23 -8.57
C ARG A 12 8.51 11.79 -9.94
N PRO A 13 7.96 10.73 -10.55
CA PRO A 13 8.43 10.22 -11.84
C PRO A 13 8.24 11.26 -12.94
N PHE A 14 9.07 11.22 -13.98
CA PHE A 14 8.93 12.10 -15.14
C PHE A 14 7.80 11.60 -16.06
N GLY A 15 6.94 12.50 -16.53
CA GLY A 15 5.87 12.16 -17.50
C GLY A 15 4.56 12.92 -17.32
N GLY A 16 4.40 13.65 -16.21
CA GLY A 16 3.24 14.50 -15.91
C GLY A 16 1.92 13.84 -16.27
N ARG A 17 1.19 14.45 -17.21
CA ARG A 17 -0.12 14.00 -17.71
C ARG A 17 -0.20 12.54 -18.13
N LEU A 18 0.90 11.91 -18.56
CA LEU A 18 0.88 10.49 -18.92
C LEU A 18 0.86 9.56 -17.71
N ILE A 19 1.22 10.06 -16.53
CA ILE A 19 1.29 9.33 -15.26
C ILE A 19 0.15 9.74 -14.33
N ASP A 20 0.03 11.03 -13.99
CA ASP A 20 -0.96 11.52 -13.02
C ASP A 20 -2.14 12.28 -13.65
N GLY A 21 -2.22 12.32 -14.98
CA GLY A 21 -3.32 12.95 -15.70
C GLY A 21 -3.27 14.48 -15.76
N GLU A 22 -2.28 15.13 -15.13
CA GLU A 22 -2.27 16.60 -14.99
C GLU A 22 -1.08 17.29 -15.69
N GLY A 23 -1.34 18.50 -16.22
CA GLY A 23 -0.31 19.42 -16.70
C GLY A 23 0.45 18.97 -17.98
N SER A 24 1.70 19.42 -18.11
CA SER A 24 2.58 19.08 -19.23
C SER A 24 3.20 17.68 -19.09
N VAL A 25 3.49 17.00 -20.20
CA VAL A 25 4.23 15.72 -20.18
C VAL A 25 5.69 15.86 -19.77
N LEU A 26 6.24 17.08 -19.80
CA LEU A 26 7.63 17.38 -19.47
C LEU A 26 7.87 17.65 -17.97
N ARG A 27 6.83 17.55 -17.14
CA ARG A 27 6.96 17.75 -15.70
C ARG A 27 7.17 16.43 -14.98
N ARG A 28 7.61 16.51 -13.73
CA ARG A 28 7.50 15.41 -12.78
C ARG A 28 6.06 15.29 -12.31
N ALA A 29 5.47 14.11 -12.46
CA ALA A 29 4.17 13.75 -11.92
C ALA A 29 4.22 13.72 -10.40
N ARG A 30 3.05 13.75 -9.75
CA ARG A 30 2.88 13.51 -8.33
C ARG A 30 2.28 12.12 -8.15
N MET A 31 2.92 11.35 -7.30
CA MET A 31 2.39 10.11 -6.74
C MET A 31 2.68 10.12 -5.23
N VAL A 32 1.90 9.35 -4.48
CA VAL A 32 2.02 9.19 -3.02
C VAL A 32 2.43 7.77 -2.70
N CYS A 33 3.01 7.53 -1.53
CA CYS A 33 3.05 6.18 -0.93
C CYS A 33 2.09 6.23 0.25
N HIS A 34 0.82 5.91 -0.02
CA HIS A 34 -0.26 6.04 0.94
C HIS A 34 -0.16 4.94 1.99
N CYS A 35 -0.07 5.35 3.25
CA CYS A 35 -0.22 4.46 4.40
C CYS A 35 -1.40 4.90 5.26
N LEU A 36 -1.99 3.95 5.97
CA LEU A 36 -3.00 4.24 6.99
C LEU A 36 -2.40 4.00 8.37
N LEU A 37 -2.48 5.01 9.26
CA LEU A 37 -2.34 4.76 10.68
C LEU A 37 -3.74 4.61 11.28
N VAL A 38 -4.07 3.40 11.72
CA VAL A 38 -5.38 3.05 12.28
C VAL A 38 -5.28 3.01 13.80
N GLU A 39 -6.10 3.83 14.44
CA GLU A 39 -6.32 3.78 15.87
C GLU A 39 -7.37 2.73 16.20
N THR A 40 -6.97 1.76 17.01
CA THR A 40 -7.84 0.70 17.51
C THR A 40 -7.90 0.74 19.02
N GLU A 41 -8.89 0.09 19.61
CA GLU A 41 -8.94 -0.14 21.06
C GLU A 41 -7.74 -0.96 21.60
N ARG A 42 -6.99 -1.63 20.72
CA ARG A 42 -5.81 -2.46 21.05
C ARG A 42 -4.48 -1.77 20.74
N GLY A 43 -4.49 -0.50 20.37
CA GLY A 43 -3.31 0.28 19.99
C GLY A 43 -3.25 0.65 18.51
N LEU A 44 -2.08 1.06 18.05
CA LEU A 44 -1.86 1.56 16.70
C LEU A 44 -1.52 0.42 15.73
N VAL A 45 -2.20 0.44 14.57
CA VAL A 45 -1.94 -0.45 13.44
C VAL A 45 -1.54 0.40 12.25
N LEU A 46 -0.40 0.07 11.62
CA LEU A 46 0.06 0.74 10.42
C LEU A 46 -0.21 -0.16 9.20
N VAL A 47 -0.94 0.34 8.21
CA VAL A 47 -1.14 -0.32 6.91
C VAL A 47 -0.18 0.26 5.88
N ASP A 48 0.71 -0.58 5.36
CA ASP A 48 1.91 -0.23 4.60
C ASP A 48 2.85 0.73 5.34
N SER A 49 4.13 0.78 4.95
CA SER A 49 5.16 1.49 5.71
C SER A 49 5.97 2.52 4.91
N GLY A 50 5.74 2.64 3.59
CA GLY A 50 6.47 3.59 2.77
C GLY A 50 7.97 3.29 2.73
N PHE A 51 8.79 4.36 2.71
CA PHE A 51 10.24 4.27 2.83
C PHE A 51 10.73 4.42 4.27
N ALA A 52 11.91 3.87 4.57
CA ALA A 52 12.54 4.05 5.88
C ALA A 52 13.32 5.36 5.96
N ARG A 53 13.53 5.86 7.18
CA ARG A 53 14.41 7.01 7.45
C ARG A 53 15.82 6.81 6.88
N GLU A 54 16.34 5.60 6.94
CA GLU A 54 17.66 5.24 6.39
C GLU A 54 17.77 5.43 4.88
N ASP A 55 16.65 5.45 4.14
CA ASP A 55 16.70 5.63 2.68
C ASP A 55 17.10 7.06 2.27
N SER A 56 17.00 8.03 3.19
CA SER A 56 17.53 9.39 3.00
C SER A 56 19.05 9.44 2.86
N ASP A 57 19.77 8.43 3.37
CA ASP A 57 21.22 8.30 3.25
C ASP A 57 21.57 7.45 2.01
N PRO A 58 22.23 8.02 0.98
CA PRO A 58 22.61 7.29 -0.23
C PRO A 58 23.51 6.07 0.01
N SER A 59 24.23 6.01 1.13
CA SER A 59 25.10 4.90 1.52
C SER A 59 24.36 3.75 2.21
N ARG A 60 23.18 4.04 2.80
CA ARG A 60 22.37 3.08 3.57
C ARG A 60 21.09 2.66 2.87
N THR A 61 20.65 3.40 1.86
CA THR A 61 19.41 3.11 1.14
C THR A 61 19.37 1.69 0.56
N SER A 62 18.22 1.03 0.70
CA SER A 62 17.95 -0.27 0.09
C SER A 62 17.53 -0.14 -1.38
N LEU A 63 17.21 1.09 -1.82
CA LEU A 63 16.56 1.39 -3.09
C LEU A 63 17.53 1.28 -4.28
N PRO A 64 17.19 0.47 -5.31
CA PRO A 64 17.99 0.38 -6.52
C PRO A 64 18.19 1.73 -7.21
N LYS A 65 19.35 1.94 -7.85
CA LYS A 65 19.61 3.16 -8.64
C LYS A 65 18.57 3.35 -9.76
N ALA A 66 18.19 2.26 -10.42
CA ALA A 66 17.18 2.28 -11.49
C ALA A 66 15.81 2.75 -10.96
N PHE A 67 15.37 2.22 -9.82
CA PHE A 67 14.13 2.67 -9.17
C PHE A 67 14.18 4.17 -8.84
N ARG A 68 15.27 4.64 -8.22
CA ARG A 68 15.44 6.06 -7.87
C ARG A 68 15.44 6.96 -9.10
N ALA A 69 16.04 6.53 -10.20
CA ALA A 69 16.05 7.28 -11.45
C ALA A 69 14.63 7.35 -12.08
N LEU A 70 13.90 6.24 -12.05
CA LEU A 70 12.59 6.11 -12.69
C LEU A 70 11.46 6.77 -11.88
N MET A 71 11.35 6.42 -10.60
CA MET A 71 10.27 6.88 -9.70
C MET A 71 10.59 8.19 -8.99
N ASN A 72 11.87 8.55 -8.89
CA ASN A 72 12.35 9.76 -8.23
C ASN A 72 11.67 9.99 -6.85
N PRO A 73 11.88 9.07 -5.90
CA PRO A 73 11.30 9.18 -4.57
C PRO A 73 11.83 10.42 -3.84
N VAL A 74 10.96 11.06 -3.06
CA VAL A 74 11.32 12.11 -2.13
C VAL A 74 11.76 11.44 -0.83
N LEU A 75 13.08 11.22 -0.71
CA LEU A 75 13.70 10.52 0.42
C LEU A 75 13.97 11.48 1.59
N ASP A 76 12.91 12.08 2.10
CA ASP A 76 12.92 12.99 3.24
C ASP A 76 12.49 12.22 4.51
N PRO A 77 13.33 12.16 5.56
CA PRO A 77 12.97 11.53 6.83
C PRO A 77 11.65 12.02 7.43
N ASP A 78 11.26 13.29 7.18
CA ASP A 78 10.03 13.88 7.72
C ASP A 78 8.76 13.38 7.03
N THR A 79 8.91 12.70 5.89
CA THR A 79 7.81 12.07 5.17
C THR A 79 7.54 10.64 5.62
N THR A 80 8.51 9.97 6.25
CA THR A 80 8.42 8.54 6.64
C THR A 80 7.25 8.24 7.57
N ALA A 81 6.73 7.01 7.54
CA ALA A 81 5.66 6.57 8.44
C ALA A 81 6.01 6.84 9.93
N HIS A 82 7.27 6.61 10.32
CA HIS A 82 7.77 6.94 11.65
C HIS A 82 7.57 8.43 12.01
N ALA A 83 7.96 9.35 11.13
CA ALA A 83 7.78 10.78 11.35
C ALA A 83 6.30 11.19 11.34
N GLN A 84 5.48 10.55 10.49
CA GLN A 84 4.04 10.80 10.43
C GLN A 84 3.31 10.37 11.72
N VAL A 85 3.69 9.24 12.31
CA VAL A 85 3.17 8.78 13.61
C VAL A 85 3.55 9.77 14.72
N ALA A 86 4.82 10.19 14.78
CA ALA A 86 5.28 11.19 15.75
C ALA A 86 4.54 12.53 15.60
N ARG A 87 4.26 12.97 14.38
CA ARG A 87 3.52 14.22 14.08
C ARG A 87 2.07 14.18 14.56
N LEU A 88 1.50 12.99 14.70
CA LEU A 88 0.17 12.81 15.30
C LEU A 88 0.18 12.83 16.84
N GLY A 89 1.36 12.93 17.45
CA GLY A 89 1.52 12.95 18.91
C GLY A 89 1.70 11.57 19.55
N TYR A 90 1.83 10.52 18.73
CA TYR A 90 2.10 9.15 19.19
C TYR A 90 3.60 8.87 19.27
N ASP A 91 4.02 7.96 20.14
CA ASP A 91 5.35 7.36 20.05
C ASP A 91 5.34 6.36 18.88
N PRO A 92 6.23 6.45 17.89
CA PRO A 92 6.36 5.45 16.84
C PRO A 92 6.56 4.02 17.38
N ALA A 93 7.10 3.86 18.59
CA ALA A 93 7.20 2.57 19.26
C ALA A 93 5.83 1.97 19.68
N ASP A 94 4.75 2.76 19.72
CA ASP A 94 3.40 2.29 20.00
C ASP A 94 2.74 1.61 18.79
N VAL A 95 3.35 1.70 17.60
CA VAL A 95 2.97 0.89 16.44
C VAL A 95 3.45 -0.55 16.68
N ARG A 96 2.59 -1.37 17.25
CA ARG A 96 2.88 -2.79 17.55
C ARG A 96 2.47 -3.74 16.44
N HIS A 97 1.73 -3.25 15.45
CA HIS A 97 1.26 -4.03 14.32
C HIS A 97 1.48 -3.25 13.01
N VAL A 98 2.11 -3.90 12.04
CA VAL A 98 2.21 -3.43 10.66
C VAL A 98 1.53 -4.45 9.75
N VAL A 99 0.58 -4.02 8.93
CA VAL A 99 -0.12 -4.85 7.95
C VAL A 99 0.34 -4.43 6.56
N LEU A 100 0.90 -5.36 5.80
CA LEU A 100 1.40 -5.07 4.46
C LEU A 100 0.43 -5.57 3.41
N THR A 101 0.07 -4.69 2.48
CA THR A 101 -0.67 -5.08 1.27
C THR A 101 0.16 -6.04 0.41
N HIS A 102 1.47 -5.78 0.34
CA HIS A 102 2.47 -6.62 -0.30
C HIS A 102 3.90 -6.18 0.09
N LEU A 103 4.93 -6.85 -0.44
CA LEU A 103 6.34 -6.65 -0.02
C LEU A 103 7.19 -5.84 -1.01
N ASP A 104 6.60 -5.08 -1.94
CA ASP A 104 7.37 -4.19 -2.80
C ASP A 104 8.08 -3.11 -1.97
N LEU A 105 9.18 -2.62 -2.53
CA LEU A 105 10.17 -1.80 -1.85
C LEU A 105 9.65 -0.48 -1.28
N ASP A 106 8.54 0.03 -1.79
CA ASP A 106 7.86 1.26 -1.38
C ASP A 106 6.68 1.01 -0.44
N HIS A 107 6.37 -0.24 -0.12
CA HIS A 107 5.37 -0.63 0.88
C HIS A 107 6.04 -1.19 2.15
N ALA A 108 7.11 -1.96 1.98
CA ALA A 108 7.83 -2.62 3.07
C ALA A 108 9.08 -1.86 3.55
N GLY A 109 9.41 -0.72 2.93
CA GLY A 109 10.65 0.00 3.20
C GLY A 109 10.77 0.48 4.63
N GLY A 110 9.68 1.04 5.17
CA GLY A 110 9.59 1.58 6.52
C GLY A 110 9.59 0.54 7.65
N LEU A 111 9.51 -0.77 7.36
CA LEU A 111 9.58 -1.82 8.39
C LEU A 111 10.79 -1.68 9.32
N ARG A 112 11.92 -1.22 8.78
CA ARG A 112 13.15 -0.98 9.57
C ARG A 112 12.97 0.02 10.72
N ASP A 113 11.98 0.90 10.63
CA ASP A 113 11.68 1.89 11.65
C ASP A 113 10.75 1.35 12.75
N PHE A 114 10.24 0.12 12.62
CA PHE A 114 9.32 -0.53 13.57
C PHE A 114 9.78 -1.97 13.95
N PRO A 115 11.01 -2.14 14.50
CA PRO A 115 11.61 -3.46 14.68
C PRO A 115 10.86 -4.38 15.66
N GLU A 116 10.07 -3.79 16.58
CA GLU A 116 9.31 -4.53 17.60
C GLU A 116 7.88 -4.88 17.16
N ALA A 117 7.46 -4.47 15.97
CA ALA A 117 6.11 -4.71 15.49
C ALA A 117 5.90 -6.15 15.01
N LYS A 118 4.70 -6.68 15.22
CA LYS A 118 4.20 -7.84 14.47
C LYS A 118 3.90 -7.41 13.04
N VAL A 119 4.43 -8.14 12.07
CA VAL A 119 4.26 -7.83 10.64
C VAL A 119 3.32 -8.83 10.01
N HIS A 120 2.09 -8.39 9.76
CA HIS A 120 1.02 -9.14 9.13
C HIS A 120 1.18 -9.12 7.62
N VAL A 121 1.28 -10.30 7.01
CA VAL A 121 1.51 -10.45 5.58
C VAL A 121 0.83 -11.71 5.04
N HIS A 122 0.36 -11.63 3.80
CA HIS A 122 -0.20 -12.79 3.14
C HIS A 122 0.89 -13.85 2.86
N GLY A 123 0.62 -15.12 3.11
CA GLY A 123 1.58 -16.22 3.02
C GLY A 123 2.20 -16.42 1.63
N PRO A 124 1.40 -16.42 0.55
CA PRO A 124 1.92 -16.42 -0.82
C PRO A 124 2.90 -15.26 -1.09
N GLU A 125 2.65 -14.08 -0.52
CA GLU A 125 3.53 -12.91 -0.68
C GLU A 125 4.86 -13.12 0.04
N LEU A 126 4.81 -13.53 1.31
CA LEU A 126 6.02 -13.77 2.10
C LEU A 126 6.90 -14.86 1.46
N ARG A 127 6.29 -15.94 0.95
CA ARG A 127 7.01 -16.97 0.19
C ARG A 127 7.64 -16.41 -1.07
N ALA A 128 6.90 -15.66 -1.89
CA ALA A 128 7.43 -15.03 -3.09
C ALA A 128 8.62 -14.11 -2.76
N ALA A 129 8.50 -13.25 -1.76
CA ALA A 129 9.54 -12.29 -1.38
C ALA A 129 10.81 -12.94 -0.81
N THR A 130 10.67 -14.02 -0.02
CA THR A 130 11.80 -14.72 0.60
C THR A 130 12.53 -15.68 -0.34
N THR A 131 11.87 -16.12 -1.43
CA THR A 131 12.47 -17.00 -2.45
C THR A 131 12.86 -16.26 -3.72
N ALA A 132 12.52 -14.97 -3.83
CA ALA A 132 12.79 -14.16 -5.00
C ALA A 132 14.28 -14.06 -5.33
N SER A 133 14.59 -14.18 -6.62
CA SER A 133 15.93 -13.97 -7.17
C SER A 133 15.84 -13.27 -8.53
N GLY A 134 16.98 -12.79 -9.04
CA GLY A 134 17.04 -12.13 -10.35
C GLY A 134 16.17 -10.86 -10.42
N ALA A 135 15.40 -10.73 -11.50
CA ALA A 135 14.54 -9.56 -11.75
C ALA A 135 13.46 -9.38 -10.68
N SER A 136 12.89 -10.45 -10.12
CA SER A 136 11.93 -10.37 -9.00
C SER A 136 12.57 -9.82 -7.72
N GLY A 137 13.89 -9.95 -7.55
CA GLY A 137 14.66 -9.34 -6.46
C GLY A 137 14.85 -7.82 -6.60
N MET A 138 14.42 -7.21 -7.71
CA MET A 138 14.40 -5.75 -7.85
C MET A 138 13.28 -5.11 -7.04
N ARG A 139 12.11 -5.78 -6.91
CA ARG A 139 10.99 -5.31 -6.08
C ARG A 139 11.14 -5.70 -4.61
N TYR A 140 11.57 -6.92 -4.32
CA TYR A 140 11.74 -7.41 -2.95
C TYR A 140 13.15 -7.12 -2.43
N ARG A 141 13.26 -6.29 -1.39
CA ARG A 141 14.58 -5.88 -0.85
C ARG A 141 14.81 -6.51 0.52
N THR A 142 15.58 -7.60 0.55
CA THR A 142 15.95 -8.29 1.80
C THR A 142 16.53 -7.39 2.89
N ARG A 143 17.21 -6.29 2.51
CA ARG A 143 17.70 -5.27 3.45
C ARG A 143 16.59 -4.58 4.26
N GLN A 144 15.37 -4.48 3.73
CA GLN A 144 14.24 -3.82 4.41
C GLN A 144 13.70 -4.66 5.58
N TRP A 145 13.93 -5.97 5.57
CA TRP A 145 13.55 -6.89 6.64
C TRP A 145 14.73 -7.71 7.18
N ALA A 146 15.95 -7.18 7.06
CA ALA A 146 17.16 -7.84 7.55
C ALA A 146 17.22 -7.93 9.09
N HIS A 147 16.43 -7.12 9.79
CA HIS A 147 16.30 -7.17 11.25
C HIS A 147 15.46 -8.35 11.75
N GLY A 148 14.88 -9.14 10.84
CA GLY A 148 14.07 -10.31 11.17
C GLY A 148 12.72 -9.95 11.81
N PRO A 149 11.79 -9.35 11.04
CA PRO A 149 10.47 -9.00 11.57
C PRO A 149 9.75 -10.18 12.20
N ASN A 150 8.91 -9.90 13.20
CA ASN A 150 8.00 -10.88 13.79
C ASN A 150 6.82 -11.13 12.83
N TRP A 151 7.03 -12.02 11.86
CA TRP A 151 6.04 -12.31 10.82
C TRP A 151 4.81 -13.04 11.39
N VAL A 152 3.63 -12.49 11.07
CA VAL A 152 2.33 -13.15 11.22
C VAL A 152 1.80 -13.40 9.82
N SER A 153 1.90 -14.66 9.36
CA SER A 153 1.61 -15.03 7.99
C SER A 153 0.27 -15.75 7.85
N TYR A 154 -0.49 -15.42 6.81
CA TYR A 154 -1.81 -15.98 6.55
C TYR A 154 -1.83 -16.82 5.27
N ASP A 155 -2.07 -18.12 5.38
CA ASP A 155 -2.20 -19.03 4.23
C ASP A 155 -3.66 -19.22 3.76
N GLU A 156 -3.84 -19.58 2.48
CA GLU A 156 -5.14 -19.75 1.78
C GLU A 156 -5.64 -21.22 1.75
N PRO A 157 -6.96 -21.47 1.58
CA PRO A 157 -8.06 -20.52 1.57
C PRO A 157 -8.95 -20.71 2.79
N SER A 158 -8.75 -19.89 3.81
CA SER A 158 -9.66 -19.80 4.95
C SER A 158 -10.14 -18.36 5.08
N GLY A 159 -11.45 -18.15 5.12
CA GLY A 159 -12.07 -16.84 5.28
C GLY A 159 -13.56 -16.88 4.91
N GLN A 160 -14.21 -15.73 4.97
CA GLN A 160 -15.61 -15.54 4.66
C GLN A 160 -15.79 -14.68 3.40
N ASP A 161 -17.01 -14.66 2.88
CA ASP A 161 -17.38 -13.73 1.82
C ASP A 161 -17.59 -12.32 2.42
N TRP A 162 -17.02 -11.30 1.78
CA TRP A 162 -17.14 -9.89 2.17
C TRP A 162 -17.31 -9.04 0.91
N PHE A 163 -18.50 -8.45 0.72
CA PHE A 163 -18.85 -7.63 -0.45
C PHE A 163 -18.48 -8.25 -1.82
N GLY A 164 -18.61 -9.57 -1.98
CA GLY A 164 -18.26 -10.28 -3.22
C GLY A 164 -16.77 -10.64 -3.35
N PHE A 165 -15.97 -10.32 -2.32
CA PHE A 165 -14.63 -10.85 -2.12
C PHE A 165 -14.69 -12.12 -1.29
N GLN A 166 -13.88 -13.12 -1.63
CA GLN A 166 -13.84 -14.41 -0.95
C GLN A 166 -12.54 -14.55 -0.18
N ALA A 167 -12.50 -15.49 0.77
CA ALA A 167 -11.36 -15.74 1.64
C ALA A 167 -10.90 -14.49 2.41
N VAL A 168 -11.86 -13.61 2.72
CA VAL A 168 -11.61 -12.42 3.56
C VAL A 168 -11.55 -12.86 5.01
N ARG A 169 -10.55 -12.38 5.75
CA ARG A 169 -10.28 -12.87 7.11
C ARG A 169 -9.79 -11.79 8.05
N ASP A 170 -10.09 -11.99 9.33
CA ASP A 170 -9.55 -11.21 10.45
C ASP A 170 -8.04 -11.41 10.60
N LEU A 171 -7.42 -10.49 11.33
CA LEU A 171 -5.99 -10.47 11.64
C LEU A 171 -5.73 -10.88 13.10
N ASP A 172 -4.81 -11.82 13.30
CA ASP A 172 -4.46 -12.37 14.62
C ASP A 172 -4.01 -11.27 15.60
N GLY A 173 -4.73 -11.14 16.71
CA GLY A 173 -4.45 -10.15 17.75
C GLY A 173 -5.03 -8.76 17.47
N LEU A 174 -5.59 -8.52 16.28
CA LEU A 174 -6.31 -7.29 15.93
C LEU A 174 -7.83 -7.49 16.04
N PRO A 175 -8.63 -6.41 16.07
CA PRO A 175 -10.09 -6.52 16.05
C PRO A 175 -10.64 -7.06 14.72
N GLU A 176 -11.84 -7.63 14.74
CA GLU A 176 -12.58 -8.16 13.56
C GLU A 176 -12.98 -7.08 12.54
N ASP A 177 -12.82 -5.81 12.92
CA ASP A 177 -12.99 -4.64 12.07
C ASP A 177 -11.78 -4.38 11.13
N LEU A 178 -10.77 -5.25 11.12
CA LEU A 178 -9.59 -5.19 10.28
C LEU A 178 -9.42 -6.50 9.49
N LEU A 179 -9.63 -6.43 8.17
CA LEU A 179 -9.68 -7.61 7.31
C LEU A 179 -8.60 -7.59 6.23
N LEU A 180 -8.06 -8.77 5.90
CA LEU A 180 -7.30 -8.99 4.67
C LEU A 180 -8.24 -9.40 3.54
N VAL A 181 -8.16 -8.69 2.42
CA VAL A 181 -8.97 -8.95 1.22
C VAL A 181 -8.05 -9.43 0.10
N PRO A 182 -8.14 -10.69 -0.35
CA PRO A 182 -7.31 -11.18 -1.45
C PRO A 182 -7.51 -10.37 -2.74
N LEU A 183 -6.44 -9.73 -3.22
CA LEU A 183 -6.42 -8.86 -4.40
C LEU A 183 -5.19 -9.19 -5.29
N GLY A 184 -4.88 -10.48 -5.43
CA GLY A 184 -3.72 -10.94 -6.20
C GLY A 184 -3.70 -10.43 -7.64
N GLY A 185 -2.50 -10.30 -8.20
CA GLY A 185 -2.28 -9.86 -9.59
C GLY A 185 -1.05 -8.99 -9.73
N HIS A 186 -0.99 -7.86 -9.01
CA HIS A 186 0.21 -7.02 -8.96
C HIS A 186 1.43 -7.80 -8.44
N THR A 187 1.25 -8.45 -7.29
CA THR A 187 2.12 -9.53 -6.81
C THR A 187 1.29 -10.79 -6.59
N THR A 188 1.97 -11.92 -6.40
CA THR A 188 1.32 -13.23 -6.18
C THR A 188 0.44 -13.22 -4.94
N GLY A 189 0.87 -12.56 -3.86
CA GLY A 189 0.14 -12.52 -2.61
C GLY A 189 -0.43 -11.16 -2.26
N HIS A 190 -0.58 -10.25 -3.22
CA HIS A 190 -1.16 -8.93 -2.98
C HIS A 190 -2.55 -9.01 -2.31
N VAL A 191 -2.75 -8.22 -1.27
CA VAL A 191 -4.01 -8.09 -0.54
C VAL A 191 -4.38 -6.62 -0.35
N GLY A 192 -5.67 -6.34 -0.27
CA GLY A 192 -6.18 -5.12 0.32
C GLY A 192 -6.37 -5.26 1.83
N VAL A 193 -6.44 -4.14 2.52
CA VAL A 193 -6.75 -4.09 3.96
C VAL A 193 -8.03 -3.29 4.16
N ALA A 194 -9.09 -3.94 4.63
CA ALA A 194 -10.35 -3.29 4.94
C ALA A 194 -10.40 -2.91 6.42
N VAL A 195 -10.83 -1.68 6.71
CA VAL A 195 -10.94 -1.11 8.05
C VAL A 195 -12.38 -0.64 8.26
N ASN A 196 -13.06 -1.16 9.27
CA ASN A 196 -14.37 -0.66 9.66
C ASN A 196 -14.21 0.61 10.50
N THR A 197 -14.60 1.75 9.93
CA THR A 197 -14.53 3.04 10.63
C THR A 197 -15.75 3.28 11.54
N GLY A 198 -16.72 2.37 11.54
CA GLY A 198 -17.92 2.38 12.36
C GLY A 198 -19.18 2.54 11.51
N SER A 199 -19.22 3.57 10.67
CA SER A 199 -20.34 3.80 9.73
C SER A 199 -20.07 3.29 8.32
N THR A 200 -18.79 3.20 7.92
CA THR A 200 -18.37 2.78 6.58
C THR A 200 -17.11 1.91 6.67
N TRP A 201 -16.94 1.03 5.70
CA TRP A 201 -15.66 0.37 5.49
C TRP A 201 -14.75 1.25 4.65
N LEU A 202 -13.46 1.26 4.98
CA LEU A 202 -12.40 1.82 4.15
C LEU A 202 -11.54 0.66 3.65
N LEU A 203 -11.45 0.44 2.35
CA LEU A 203 -10.54 -0.54 1.76
C LEU A 203 -9.31 0.16 1.18
N HIS A 204 -8.16 -0.06 1.81
CA HIS A 204 -6.87 0.23 1.21
C HIS A 204 -6.52 -0.90 0.23
N ALA A 205 -6.73 -0.66 -1.06
CA ALA A 205 -6.58 -1.66 -2.11
C ALA A 205 -5.13 -1.85 -2.58
N GLY A 206 -4.15 -1.23 -1.90
CA GLY A 206 -2.73 -1.31 -2.27
C GLY A 206 -2.52 -0.92 -3.73
N ASP A 207 -1.90 -1.83 -4.47
CA ASP A 207 -1.54 -1.70 -5.88
C ASP A 207 -2.51 -2.44 -6.81
N ALA A 208 -3.71 -2.76 -6.34
CA ALA A 208 -4.76 -3.31 -7.21
C ALA A 208 -5.21 -2.30 -8.27
N PHE A 209 -5.12 -0.99 -7.98
CA PHE A 209 -5.30 0.12 -8.92
C PHE A 209 -4.46 1.32 -8.48
N PHE A 210 -4.17 2.26 -9.39
CA PHE A 210 -3.28 3.39 -9.13
C PHE A 210 -3.94 4.76 -9.38
N SER A 211 -5.13 4.78 -9.98
CA SER A 211 -5.91 6.00 -10.23
C SER A 211 -7.38 5.75 -9.96
N GLU A 212 -8.05 6.65 -9.24
CA GLU A 212 -9.52 6.60 -9.08
C GLU A 212 -10.29 6.57 -10.40
N GLY A 213 -9.71 7.06 -11.51
CA GLY A 213 -10.31 6.94 -12.83
C GLY A 213 -10.50 5.48 -13.27
N GLU A 214 -9.74 4.53 -12.72
CA GLU A 214 -9.89 3.10 -12.99
C GLU A 214 -11.18 2.51 -12.37
N LEU A 215 -11.71 3.19 -11.35
CA LEU A 215 -12.99 2.88 -10.70
C LEU A 215 -14.18 3.58 -11.38
N ALA A 216 -13.95 4.47 -12.35
CA ALA A 216 -15.01 5.16 -13.07
C ALA A 216 -15.72 4.25 -14.10
N GLN A 217 -16.86 4.71 -14.61
CA GLN A 217 -17.60 4.08 -15.71
C GLN A 217 -17.88 5.10 -16.84
N PRO A 218 -17.25 4.96 -18.03
CA PRO A 218 -16.21 3.97 -18.37
C PRO A 218 -14.89 4.22 -17.63
N PRO A 219 -14.07 3.18 -17.38
CA PRO A 219 -12.80 3.35 -16.68
C PRO A 219 -11.78 4.09 -17.54
N HIS A 220 -10.93 4.89 -16.90
CA HIS A 220 -9.84 5.61 -17.52
C HIS A 220 -8.58 5.58 -16.65
N CYS A 221 -7.43 5.31 -17.26
CA CYS A 221 -6.11 5.39 -16.61
C CYS A 221 -5.15 6.16 -17.52
N PRO A 222 -4.32 7.07 -16.97
CA PRO A 222 -3.23 7.68 -17.72
C PRO A 222 -2.35 6.61 -18.41
N PRO A 223 -1.96 6.82 -19.69
CA PRO A 223 -1.44 5.75 -20.53
C PRO A 223 -0.08 5.20 -20.08
N ALA A 224 0.82 6.04 -19.56
CA ALA A 224 2.10 5.57 -19.03
C ALA A 224 1.91 4.85 -17.68
N LEU A 225 0.99 5.33 -16.83
CA LEU A 225 0.62 4.63 -15.60
C LEU A 225 0.04 3.24 -15.89
N ARG A 226 -0.85 3.13 -16.87
CA ARG A 226 -1.42 1.83 -17.29
C ARG A 226 -0.34 0.88 -17.81
N ALA A 227 0.60 1.38 -18.60
CA ALA A 227 1.71 0.58 -19.11
C ALA A 227 2.64 0.11 -17.98
N PHE A 228 2.89 0.99 -16.99
CA PHE A 228 3.66 0.67 -15.80
C PHE A 228 3.01 -0.45 -14.99
N GLN A 229 1.73 -0.32 -14.63
CA GLN A 229 0.97 -1.35 -13.90
C GLN A 229 1.03 -2.71 -14.60
N ARG A 230 0.78 -2.75 -15.91
CA ARG A 230 0.86 -3.98 -16.70
C ARG A 230 2.26 -4.61 -16.68
N SER A 231 3.31 -3.79 -16.69
CA SER A 231 4.70 -4.28 -16.66
C SER A 231 5.12 -4.81 -15.29
N MET A 232 4.49 -4.35 -14.22
CA MET A 232 4.79 -4.73 -12.83
C MET A 232 3.93 -5.90 -12.34
N ALA A 233 2.80 -6.17 -12.99
CA ALA A 233 1.90 -7.26 -12.63
C ALA A 233 2.56 -8.64 -12.83
N VAL A 234 2.49 -9.48 -11.81
CA VAL A 234 2.84 -10.91 -11.91
C VAL A 234 1.75 -11.66 -12.69
N ASP A 235 0.49 -11.26 -12.52
CA ASP A 235 -0.67 -11.78 -13.25
C ASP A 235 -1.61 -10.60 -13.60
N ASP A 236 -1.53 -10.17 -14.86
CA ASP A 236 -2.29 -9.02 -15.36
C ASP A 236 -3.79 -9.33 -15.49
N GLU A 237 -4.16 -10.59 -15.75
CA GLU A 237 -5.56 -11.00 -15.88
C GLU A 237 -6.24 -10.98 -14.51
N ALA A 238 -5.58 -11.54 -13.49
CA ALA A 238 -6.06 -11.47 -12.10
C ALA A 238 -6.15 -10.01 -11.62
N ARG A 239 -5.16 -9.17 -11.96
CA ARG A 239 -5.19 -7.72 -11.66
C ARG A 239 -6.41 -7.05 -12.27
N LEU A 240 -6.67 -7.24 -13.56
CA LEU A 240 -7.82 -6.64 -14.26
C LEU A 240 -9.18 -7.18 -13.77
N SER A 241 -9.23 -8.45 -13.39
CA SER A 241 -10.40 -9.06 -12.74
C SER A 241 -10.70 -8.38 -11.41
N ASN A 242 -9.68 -8.23 -10.55
CA ASN A 242 -9.82 -7.54 -9.26
C ASN A 242 -10.15 -6.05 -9.44
N GLN A 243 -9.57 -5.36 -10.41
CA GLN A 243 -9.97 -3.98 -10.75
C GLN A 243 -11.46 -3.88 -11.13
N SER A 244 -12.00 -4.89 -11.81
CA SER A 244 -13.42 -4.91 -12.18
C SER A 244 -14.33 -5.13 -10.97
N ARG A 245 -13.94 -6.03 -10.06
CA ARG A 245 -14.66 -6.24 -8.78
C ARG A 245 -14.59 -5.01 -7.88
N LEU A 246 -13.44 -4.33 -7.81
CA LEU A 246 -13.30 -3.06 -7.09
C LEU A 246 -14.17 -1.96 -7.69
N ARG A 247 -14.33 -1.93 -9.02
CA ARG A 247 -15.26 -1.00 -9.68
C ARG A 247 -16.71 -1.26 -9.32
N GLU A 248 -17.11 -2.53 -9.20
CA GLU A 248 -18.45 -2.90 -8.71
C GLU A 248 -18.62 -2.51 -7.24
N LEU A 249 -17.60 -2.71 -6.40
CA LEU A 249 -17.59 -2.31 -5.00
C LEU A 249 -17.71 -0.78 -4.84
N ALA A 250 -17.04 0.00 -5.70
CA ALA A 250 -17.09 1.46 -5.71
C ALA A 250 -18.52 2.03 -5.93
N LEU A 251 -19.44 1.23 -6.46
CA LEU A 251 -20.84 1.63 -6.63
C LEU A 251 -21.65 1.60 -5.32
N ARG A 252 -21.14 0.93 -4.27
CA ARG A 252 -21.78 0.82 -2.96
C ARG A 252 -21.45 2.04 -2.09
N THR A 253 -21.81 3.21 -2.61
CA THR A 253 -21.52 4.50 -1.95
C THR A 253 -22.14 4.54 -0.57
N GLY A 254 -21.37 4.97 0.43
CA GLY A 254 -21.77 4.99 1.84
C GLY A 254 -21.67 3.65 2.57
N GLU A 255 -21.36 2.55 1.88
CA GLU A 255 -21.02 1.26 2.53
C GLU A 255 -19.50 1.06 2.57
N VAL A 256 -18.80 1.31 1.45
CA VAL A 256 -17.35 1.12 1.33
C VAL A 256 -16.69 2.24 0.54
N ASP A 257 -15.65 2.86 1.11
CA ASP A 257 -14.75 3.79 0.45
C ASP A 257 -13.46 3.07 0.02
N LEU A 258 -12.96 3.42 -1.17
CA LEU A 258 -11.78 2.79 -1.76
C LEU A 258 -10.63 3.78 -1.89
N VAL A 259 -9.44 3.36 -1.47
CA VAL A 259 -8.18 4.10 -1.68
C VAL A 259 -7.10 3.19 -2.25
N ALA A 260 -6.27 3.77 -3.12
CA ALA A 260 -5.07 3.12 -3.64
C ALA A 260 -3.81 3.62 -2.92
N ALA A 261 -2.74 2.85 -3.04
CA ALA A 261 -1.42 3.21 -2.52
C ALA A 261 -0.81 4.43 -3.22
N HIS A 262 -1.12 4.62 -4.52
CA HIS A 262 -0.40 5.57 -5.37
C HIS A 262 -1.27 6.64 -6.06
N ASP A 263 -2.54 6.74 -5.70
CA ASP A 263 -3.45 7.75 -6.25
C ASP A 263 -3.44 9.06 -5.41
N PRO A 264 -2.79 10.14 -5.89
CA PRO A 264 -2.76 11.41 -5.17
C PRO A 264 -4.13 12.08 -5.05
N VAL A 265 -5.06 11.86 -6.00
CA VAL A 265 -6.37 12.51 -6.00
C VAL A 265 -7.28 11.87 -4.95
N GLY A 266 -7.35 10.54 -4.96
CA GLY A 266 -8.03 9.76 -3.94
C GLY A 266 -7.47 10.03 -2.54
N PHE A 267 -6.14 10.07 -2.40
CA PHE A 267 -5.48 10.41 -1.14
C PHE A 267 -5.90 11.78 -0.61
N ASP A 268 -5.79 12.84 -1.41
CA ASP A 268 -6.09 14.20 -0.98
C ASP A 268 -7.57 14.37 -0.59
N ARG A 269 -8.49 13.67 -1.27
CA ARG A 269 -9.92 13.67 -0.91
C ARG A 269 -10.13 13.13 0.50
N HIS A 270 -9.51 12.00 0.84
CA HIS A 270 -9.68 11.36 2.14
C HIS A 270 -8.97 12.13 3.26
N VAL A 271 -7.79 12.69 3.01
CA VAL A 271 -7.11 13.58 3.96
C VAL A 271 -7.97 14.80 4.30
N ARG A 272 -8.67 15.38 3.32
CA ARG A 272 -9.59 16.52 3.56
C ARG A 272 -10.84 16.11 4.34
N ALA A 273 -11.39 14.93 4.08
CA ALA A 273 -12.57 14.42 4.77
C ALA A 273 -12.30 14.01 6.23
N SER A 274 -11.04 13.72 6.56
CA SER A 274 -10.61 13.29 7.91
C SER A 274 -10.20 14.45 8.84
N ARG A 275 -10.35 15.70 8.40
CA ARG A 275 -10.08 16.92 9.20
C ARG A 275 -11.36 17.46 9.81
#